data_AF-A0A6P1IUC6-F1
#
_entry.id   AF-A0A6P1IUC6-F1
#
_cell.length_a   1.000
_cell.length_b   1.000
_cell.length_c   1.000
_cell.angle_alpha   90.00
_cell.angle_beta   90.00
_cell.angle_gamma   90.00
#
_symmetry.space_group_name_H-M   'P 1'
#
loop_
_entity.id
_entity.type
_entity.pdbx_description
1 polymer ?
#
loop_
_entity_poly.entity_id
_entity_poly.type
_entity_poly.pdbx_seq_one_letter_code
_entity_poly.pdbx_strand_id
1 'polypeptide(L)'
;MNNTVSIATATAPATVGAAMRMIKPASFADATTVVPKGAKLDGAMTADTDLALRFEGTFKGKVVLNEKGAIHVGEGAVIEVEALQADVIYIQGTVKGNVHARKSLEIGAGARIKGDIRYDEHFDVHNGARINGSINGPEGDAN
;
A
#
# COMPACT_ATOMS: atom_id res chain seq x y z
N MET A 1 15.56 -36.62 37.15
CA MET A 1 15.15 -36.58 35.73
C MET A 1 14.59 -35.20 35.44
N ASN A 2 15.27 -34.46 34.57
CA ASN A 2 15.00 -33.06 34.23
C ASN A 2 13.78 -32.98 33.30
N ASN A 3 12.82 -32.10 33.58
CA ASN A 3 11.77 -31.76 32.60
C ASN A 3 11.83 -30.26 32.32
N THR A 4 12.61 -29.92 31.30
CA THR A 4 12.74 -28.57 30.76
C THR A 4 11.50 -28.28 29.91
N VAL A 5 10.68 -27.32 30.33
CA VAL A 5 9.56 -26.81 29.53
C VAL A 5 10.12 -25.83 28.50
N SER A 6 10.19 -26.27 27.25
CA SER A 6 10.46 -25.41 26.09
C SER A 6 9.31 -24.41 25.91
N ILE A 7 9.56 -23.14 26.21
CA ILE A 7 8.69 -22.04 25.82
C ILE A 7 8.76 -21.87 24.28
N ALA A 8 7.70 -22.28 23.60
CA ALA A 8 7.53 -22.07 22.17
C ALA A 8 7.51 -20.57 21.88
N THR A 9 8.47 -20.11 21.09
CA THR A 9 8.53 -18.77 20.51
C THR A 9 7.34 -18.63 19.56
N ALA A 10 6.35 -17.80 19.91
CA ALA A 10 5.26 -17.46 19.02
C ALA A 10 5.77 -16.50 17.93
N THR A 11 6.46 -17.03 16.93
CA THR A 11 6.69 -16.34 15.67
C THR A 11 5.49 -16.63 14.77
N ALA A 12 4.50 -15.75 14.82
CA ALA A 12 3.46 -15.69 13.79
C ALA A 12 3.92 -14.71 12.70
N PRO A 13 4.41 -15.18 11.53
CA PRO A 13 4.30 -14.34 10.36
C PRO A 13 2.81 -14.37 9.98
N ALA A 14 2.13 -13.24 10.22
CA ALA A 14 0.79 -13.05 9.71
C ALA A 14 0.79 -13.35 8.21
N THR A 15 -0.06 -14.28 7.78
CA THR A 15 -0.25 -14.72 6.41
C THR A 15 -0.65 -13.54 5.51
N VAL A 16 0.34 -12.81 4.99
CA VAL A 16 0.15 -11.82 3.92
C VAL A 16 0.23 -12.55 2.59
N GLY A 17 -0.80 -13.32 2.27
CA GLY A 17 -0.78 -14.12 1.06
C GLY A 17 -2.16 -14.62 0.71
N ALA A 18 -2.95 -13.81 0.02
CA ALA A 18 -4.13 -14.32 -0.70
C ALA A 18 -4.71 -13.37 -1.77
N ALA A 19 -4.36 -12.07 -1.80
CA ALA A 19 -5.13 -11.11 -2.59
C ALA A 19 -4.35 -10.30 -3.64
N MET A 20 -3.04 -10.51 -3.81
CA MET A 20 -2.27 -9.81 -4.85
C MET A 20 -2.18 -10.67 -6.11
N ARG A 21 -2.62 -10.13 -7.25
CA ARG A 21 -2.54 -10.81 -8.56
C ARG A 21 -1.27 -10.47 -9.34
N MET A 22 -0.81 -9.22 -9.24
CA MET A 22 0.30 -8.72 -10.03
C MET A 22 1.54 -8.46 -9.18
N ILE A 23 1.35 -8.03 -7.94
CA ILE A 23 2.46 -7.75 -7.03
C ILE A 23 2.85 -9.02 -6.26
N LYS A 24 4.15 -9.39 -6.31
CA LYS A 24 4.64 -10.53 -5.52
C LYS A 24 4.58 -10.18 -4.03
N PRO A 25 4.09 -11.07 -3.15
CA PRO A 25 4.04 -10.81 -1.71
C PRO A 25 5.43 -10.60 -1.09
N ALA A 26 6.49 -11.11 -1.72
CA ALA A 26 7.88 -10.85 -1.33
C ALA A 26 8.25 -9.35 -1.38
N SER A 27 7.59 -8.54 -2.23
CA SER A 27 7.80 -7.09 -2.28
C SER A 27 7.37 -6.37 -1.00
N PHE A 28 6.69 -7.05 -0.08
CA PHE A 28 6.27 -6.54 1.22
C PHE A 28 6.80 -7.37 2.40
N ALA A 29 7.74 -8.30 2.19
CA ALA A 29 8.24 -9.18 3.24
C ALA A 29 8.88 -8.40 4.41
N ASP A 30 9.55 -7.29 4.11
CA ASP A 30 10.16 -6.38 5.09
C ASP A 30 9.32 -5.11 5.32
N ALA A 31 8.02 -5.14 4.97
CA ALA A 31 7.18 -3.97 5.08
C ALA A 31 7.03 -3.55 6.54
N THR A 32 7.53 -2.36 6.85
CA THR A 32 7.37 -1.76 8.17
C THR A 32 5.95 -1.22 8.27
N THR A 33 5.20 -1.70 9.27
CA THR A 33 3.86 -1.20 9.53
C THR A 33 3.97 0.16 10.20
N VAL A 34 3.59 1.21 9.48
CA VAL A 34 3.70 2.60 9.95
C VAL A 34 2.51 2.95 10.82
N VAL A 35 1.32 2.47 10.47
CA VAL A 35 0.08 2.80 11.15
C VAL A 35 -0.71 1.52 11.42
N PRO A 36 -0.69 0.99 12.67
CA PRO A 36 -1.47 -0.18 13.03
C PRO A 36 -2.98 0.11 13.07
N LYS A 37 -3.80 -0.94 13.09
CA LYS A 37 -5.26 -0.82 13.21
C LYS A 37 -5.64 0.00 14.44
N GLY A 38 -6.49 0.99 14.25
CA GLY A 38 -6.96 1.90 15.33
C GLY A 38 -6.02 3.06 15.65
N ALA A 39 -4.79 3.09 15.09
CA ALA A 39 -3.93 4.26 15.19
C ALA A 39 -4.31 5.31 14.14
N LYS A 40 -4.10 6.58 14.49
CA LYS A 40 -4.21 7.72 13.60
C LYS A 40 -2.87 8.43 13.56
N LEU A 41 -2.35 8.66 12.36
CA LEU A 41 -1.12 9.42 12.15
C LEU A 41 -1.45 10.61 11.26
N ASP A 42 -1.09 11.80 11.70
CA ASP A 42 -1.21 13.04 10.93
C ASP A 42 0.19 13.63 10.74
N GLY A 43 0.57 13.89 9.49
CA GLY A 43 1.86 14.48 9.16
C GLY A 43 2.39 14.13 7.78
N ALA A 44 3.68 14.40 7.58
CA ALA A 44 4.39 14.12 6.35
C ALA A 44 5.39 12.98 6.55
N MET A 45 5.41 12.05 5.61
CA MET A 45 6.39 10.98 5.55
C MET A 45 7.12 11.03 4.21
N THR A 46 8.44 11.05 4.27
CA THR A 46 9.31 10.96 3.10
C THR A 46 10.36 9.89 3.35
N ALA A 47 10.66 9.10 2.32
CA ALA A 47 11.74 8.13 2.39
C ALA A 47 12.60 8.22 1.12
N ASP A 48 13.91 8.22 1.33
CA ASP A 48 14.93 8.31 0.29
C ASP A 48 15.70 6.97 0.17
N THR A 49 15.12 5.89 0.68
CA THR A 49 15.70 4.54 0.68
C THR A 49 14.64 3.51 0.30
N ASP A 50 15.07 2.32 -0.10
CA ASP A 50 14.15 1.21 -0.40
C ASP A 50 13.36 0.81 0.85
N LEU A 51 12.05 1.10 0.86
CA LEU A 51 11.20 0.84 2.01
C LEU A 51 9.78 0.45 1.59
N ALA A 52 9.32 -0.66 2.15
CA ALA A 52 7.93 -1.07 2.05
C ALA A 52 7.16 -0.58 3.29
N LEU A 53 6.04 0.11 3.08
CA LEU A 53 5.18 0.67 4.10
C LEU A 53 3.82 0.00 4.08
N ARG A 54 3.33 -0.36 5.26
CA ARG A 54 1.97 -0.87 5.42
C ARG A 54 1.14 0.05 6.31
N PHE A 55 -0.04 0.41 5.82
CA PHE A 55 -1.03 1.21 6.53
C PHE A 55 -2.28 0.37 6.79
N GLU A 56 -2.65 0.21 8.06
CA GLU A 56 -3.88 -0.48 8.46
C GLU A 56 -4.86 0.44 9.22
N GLY A 57 -4.39 1.60 9.68
CA GLY A 57 -5.18 2.60 10.42
C GLY A 57 -5.60 3.81 9.58
N THR A 58 -5.70 4.96 10.23
CA THR A 58 -5.97 6.24 9.55
C THR A 58 -4.67 7.02 9.37
N PHE A 59 -4.39 7.46 8.15
CA PHE A 59 -3.26 8.34 7.87
C PHE A 59 -3.77 9.62 7.21
N LYS A 60 -3.27 10.77 7.67
CA LYS A 60 -3.57 12.06 7.06
C LYS A 60 -2.30 12.87 6.79
N GLY A 61 -2.16 13.41 5.58
CA GLY A 61 -1.06 14.32 5.21
C GLY A 61 -0.40 13.98 3.88
N LYS A 62 0.90 13.65 3.85
CA LYS A 62 1.60 13.32 2.60
C LYS A 62 2.58 12.16 2.77
N VAL A 63 2.66 11.28 1.76
CA VAL A 63 3.62 10.18 1.72
C VAL A 63 4.33 10.18 0.38
N VAL A 64 5.65 10.39 0.39
CA VAL A 64 6.46 10.40 -0.82
C VAL A 64 7.66 9.47 -0.64
N LEU A 65 7.68 8.37 -1.36
CA LEU A 65 8.85 7.50 -1.47
C LEU A 65 9.59 7.91 -2.74
N ASN A 66 10.78 8.51 -2.60
CA ASN A 66 11.55 9.03 -3.74
C ASN A 66 12.25 7.92 -4.52
N GLU A 67 12.73 6.89 -3.83
CA GLU A 67 13.39 5.73 -4.42
C GLU A 67 12.43 4.52 -4.55
N LYS A 68 12.98 3.30 -4.66
CA LYS A 68 12.21 2.06 -4.62
C LYS A 68 11.36 2.04 -3.35
N GLY A 69 10.11 1.62 -3.48
CA GLY A 69 9.24 1.61 -2.34
C GLY A 69 7.89 1.04 -2.68
N ALA A 70 7.32 0.34 -1.70
CA ALA A 70 6.04 -0.31 -1.86
C ALA A 70 5.08 0.19 -0.78
N ILE A 71 3.90 0.67 -1.16
CA ILE A 71 2.86 1.10 -0.22
C ILE A 71 1.73 0.09 -0.27
N HIS A 72 1.39 -0.47 0.88
CA HIS A 72 0.24 -1.32 1.07
C HIS A 72 -0.78 -0.63 1.98
N VAL A 73 -1.95 -0.31 1.43
CA VAL A 73 -3.11 0.14 2.18
C VAL A 73 -4.01 -1.05 2.46
N GLY A 74 -4.01 -1.52 3.70
CA GLY A 74 -4.77 -2.70 4.13
C GLY A 74 -6.28 -2.48 4.17
N GLU A 75 -7.01 -3.57 4.28
CA GLU A 75 -8.47 -3.58 4.42
C GLU A 75 -8.92 -2.78 5.67
N GLY A 76 -9.76 -1.77 5.46
CA GLY A 76 -10.24 -0.88 6.53
C GLY A 76 -9.37 0.35 6.82
N ALA A 77 -8.19 0.46 6.19
CA ALA A 77 -7.37 1.66 6.31
C ALA A 77 -8.04 2.86 5.60
N VAL A 78 -7.86 4.06 6.17
CA VAL A 78 -8.38 5.32 5.61
C VAL A 78 -7.21 6.28 5.44
N ILE A 79 -6.85 6.56 4.20
CA ILE A 79 -5.71 7.41 3.85
C ILE A 79 -6.26 8.70 3.23
N GLU A 80 -6.01 9.83 3.88
CA GLU A 80 -6.39 11.17 3.38
C GLU A 80 -5.12 11.97 3.12
N VAL A 81 -4.70 12.04 1.86
CA VAL A 81 -3.40 12.61 1.52
C VAL A 81 -3.46 13.58 0.36
N GLU A 82 -2.57 14.56 0.37
CA GLU A 82 -2.40 15.47 -0.76
C GLU A 82 -1.65 14.78 -1.90
N ALA A 83 -0.67 13.94 -1.55
CA ALA A 83 0.11 13.14 -2.48
C ALA A 83 0.56 11.82 -1.82
N LEU A 84 0.32 10.71 -2.53
CA LEU A 84 0.81 9.36 -2.23
C LEU A 84 1.67 8.89 -3.40
N GLN A 85 2.99 8.81 -3.22
CA GLN A 85 3.91 8.41 -4.30
C GLN A 85 4.79 7.22 -3.90
N ALA A 86 4.84 6.20 -4.76
CA ALA A 86 5.73 5.05 -4.63
C ALA A 86 5.93 4.32 -5.97
N ASP A 87 6.85 3.35 -6.01
CA ASP A 87 7.00 2.46 -7.18
C ASP A 87 5.82 1.51 -7.29
N VAL A 88 5.49 0.86 -6.17
CA VAL A 88 4.45 -0.17 -6.11
C VAL A 88 3.40 0.27 -5.10
N ILE A 89 2.13 0.31 -5.50
CA ILE A 89 1.03 0.69 -4.63
C ILE A 89 -0.06 -0.39 -4.70
N TYR A 90 -0.41 -0.94 -3.55
CA TYR A 90 -1.52 -1.87 -3.39
C TYR A 90 -2.57 -1.29 -2.45
N ILE A 91 -3.81 -1.17 -2.94
CA ILE A 91 -4.89 -0.51 -2.20
C ILE A 91 -6.06 -1.47 -1.98
N GLN A 92 -6.32 -1.83 -0.73
CA GLN A 92 -7.54 -2.54 -0.32
C GLN A 92 -8.52 -1.65 0.48
N GLY A 93 -8.02 -0.56 1.04
CA GLY A 93 -8.79 0.35 1.90
C GLY A 93 -9.46 1.51 1.17
N THR A 94 -9.68 2.60 1.91
CA THR A 94 -10.20 3.87 1.37
C THR A 94 -9.07 4.88 1.24
N VAL A 95 -8.91 5.45 0.06
CA VAL A 95 -7.91 6.49 -0.23
C VAL A 95 -8.61 7.73 -0.75
N LYS A 96 -8.30 8.89 -0.19
CA LYS A 96 -8.72 10.21 -0.67
C LYS A 96 -7.49 11.04 -0.95
N GLY A 97 -7.31 11.48 -2.18
CA GLY A 97 -6.10 12.21 -2.56
C GLY A 97 -5.55 11.85 -3.92
N ASN A 98 -4.38 12.44 -4.22
CA ASN A 98 -3.63 12.13 -5.42
C ASN A 98 -2.74 10.90 -5.18
N VAL A 99 -2.86 9.90 -6.04
CA VAL A 99 -2.07 8.67 -5.99
C VAL A 99 -1.19 8.62 -7.23
N HIS A 100 0.11 8.39 -7.04
CA HIS A 100 1.07 8.29 -8.13
C HIS A 100 1.91 7.01 -7.96
N ALA A 101 1.69 6.03 -8.84
CA ALA A 101 2.45 4.79 -8.88
C ALA A 101 3.41 4.77 -10.08
N ARG A 102 4.71 4.75 -9.82
CA ARG A 102 5.72 4.80 -10.90
C ARG A 102 5.91 3.48 -11.64
N LYS A 103 5.54 2.35 -11.04
CA LYS A 103 5.62 1.02 -11.67
C LYS A 103 4.28 0.35 -11.69
N SER A 104 3.84 -0.15 -10.54
CA SER A 104 2.62 -0.99 -10.46
C SER A 104 1.61 -0.42 -9.48
N LEU A 105 0.41 -0.18 -9.97
CA LEU A 105 -0.76 0.12 -9.15
C LEU A 105 -1.75 -1.02 -9.23
N GLU A 106 -2.04 -1.64 -8.09
CA GLU A 106 -3.05 -2.69 -7.98
C GLU A 106 -4.12 -2.28 -6.95
N ILE A 107 -5.37 -2.27 -7.39
CA ILE A 107 -6.52 -1.91 -6.56
C ILE A 107 -7.27 -3.18 -6.21
N GLY A 108 -7.20 -3.59 -4.94
CA GLY A 108 -7.86 -4.76 -4.39
C GLY A 108 -9.39 -4.66 -4.36
N ALA A 109 -10.04 -5.81 -4.14
CA ALA A 109 -11.49 -5.91 -4.12
C ALA A 109 -12.11 -5.10 -2.98
N GLY A 110 -13.10 -4.26 -3.28
CA GLY A 110 -13.79 -3.43 -2.29
C GLY A 110 -13.08 -2.14 -1.90
N ALA A 111 -11.91 -1.86 -2.47
CA ALA A 111 -11.20 -0.60 -2.28
C ALA A 111 -12.02 0.59 -2.79
N ARG A 112 -11.85 1.75 -2.12
CA ARG A 112 -12.55 2.99 -2.48
C ARG A 112 -11.56 4.12 -2.67
N ILE A 113 -11.43 4.63 -3.88
CA ILE A 113 -10.52 5.75 -4.18
C ILE A 113 -11.32 6.98 -4.57
N LYS A 114 -10.99 8.13 -3.98
CA LYS A 114 -11.54 9.44 -4.35
C LYS A 114 -10.42 10.43 -4.64
N GLY A 115 -10.28 10.87 -5.87
CA GLY A 115 -9.22 11.78 -6.30
C GLY A 115 -8.53 11.31 -7.56
N ASP A 116 -7.41 11.94 -7.88
CA ASP A 116 -6.68 11.71 -9.11
C ASP A 116 -5.65 10.58 -8.95
N ILE A 117 -5.73 9.60 -9.84
CA ILE A 117 -4.83 8.46 -9.89
C ILE A 117 -3.93 8.62 -11.10
N ARG A 118 -2.63 8.50 -10.90
CA ARG A 118 -1.61 8.44 -11.95
C ARG A 118 -0.82 7.14 -11.82
N TYR A 119 -0.61 6.46 -12.94
CA TYR A 119 0.29 5.32 -13.01
C TYR A 119 1.17 5.44 -14.25
N ASP A 120 2.40 4.95 -14.19
CA ASP A 120 3.38 5.10 -15.28
C ASP A 120 3.62 3.82 -16.08
N GLU A 121 3.52 2.61 -15.51
CA GLU A 121 3.75 1.35 -16.25
C GLU A 121 2.54 0.39 -16.23
N HIS A 122 2.08 0.00 -15.04
CA HIS A 122 1.12 -1.08 -14.87
C HIS A 122 -0.04 -0.70 -13.95
N PHE A 123 -1.26 -1.05 -14.36
CA PHE A 123 -2.49 -0.79 -13.63
C PHE A 123 -3.40 -2.02 -13.64
N ASP A 124 -3.77 -2.50 -12.45
CA ASP A 124 -4.73 -3.60 -12.27
C ASP A 124 -5.82 -3.21 -11.26
N VAL A 125 -7.05 -3.60 -11.55
CA VAL A 125 -8.22 -3.32 -10.71
C VAL A 125 -9.02 -4.59 -10.52
N HIS A 126 -9.22 -4.97 -9.27
CA HIS A 126 -10.02 -6.13 -8.90
C HIS A 126 -11.53 -5.81 -8.92
N ASN A 127 -12.32 -6.87 -9.07
CA ASN A 127 -13.77 -6.78 -9.04
C ASN A 127 -14.27 -6.16 -7.72
N GLY A 128 -15.19 -5.19 -7.84
CA GLY A 128 -15.81 -4.51 -6.71
C GLY A 128 -15.06 -3.29 -6.18
N ALA A 129 -13.90 -2.95 -6.74
CA ALA A 129 -13.25 -1.67 -6.48
C ALA A 129 -14.11 -0.51 -7.00
N ARG A 130 -14.13 0.60 -6.27
CA ARG A 130 -14.86 1.82 -6.65
C ARG A 130 -13.89 2.99 -6.71
N ILE A 131 -13.76 3.59 -7.88
CA ILE A 131 -12.91 4.75 -8.12
C ILE A 131 -13.82 5.91 -8.48
N ASN A 132 -13.64 7.05 -7.82
CA ASN A 132 -14.35 8.29 -8.11
C ASN A 132 -13.35 9.44 -8.26
N GLY A 133 -13.00 9.76 -9.49
CA GLY A 133 -12.02 10.78 -9.84
C GLY A 133 -11.44 10.50 -11.22
N SER A 134 -10.29 11.10 -11.52
CA SER A 134 -9.62 10.95 -12.80
C SER A 134 -8.54 9.86 -12.70
N ILE A 135 -8.37 9.08 -13.76
CA ILE A 135 -7.24 8.16 -13.89
C ILE A 135 -6.45 8.61 -15.10
N ASN A 136 -5.17 8.93 -14.89
CA ASN A 136 -4.24 9.35 -15.92
C ASN A 136 -3.18 8.26 -16.06
N GLY A 137 -3.20 7.55 -17.19
CA GLY A 137 -2.12 6.63 -17.55
C GLY A 137 -0.91 7.38 -18.10
N PRO A 138 0.18 6.66 -18.42
CA PRO A 138 1.29 7.24 -19.15
C PRO A 138 0.79 7.74 -20.52
N GLU A 139 1.25 8.92 -20.93
CA GLU A 139 1.02 9.41 -22.29
C GLU A 139 1.82 8.50 -23.23
N GLY A 140 1.11 7.61 -23.90
CA GLY A 140 1.73 6.68 -24.85
C GLY A 140 2.14 7.42 -26.10
N ASP A 141 3.37 7.91 -26.16
CA ASP A 141 4.08 8.05 -27.43
C ASP A 141 4.28 6.62 -27.97
N ALA A 142 3.27 6.14 -28.71
CA ALA A 142 3.37 4.90 -29.47
C ALA A 142 4.51 5.03 -30.47
N ASN A 143 5.62 4.34 -30.21
CA ASN A 143 6.67 4.06 -31.19
C ASN A 143 6.81 2.56 -31.35
#